data_AF-A0A2S8B1Z9-F1
#
_entry.id   AF-A0A2S8B1Z9-F1
#
_cell.length_a   1.000
_cell.length_b   1.000
_cell.length_c   1.000
_cell.angle_alpha   90.00
_cell.angle_beta   90.00
_cell.angle_gamma   90.00
#
_symmetry.space_group_name_H-M   'P 1'
#
loop_
_entity.id
_entity.type
_entity.pdbx_description
1 polymer ?
#
loop_
_entity_poly.entity_id
_entity_poly.type
_entity_poly.pdbx_seq_one_letter_code
_entity_poly.pdbx_strand_id
1 'polypeptide(L)'
;MKKWTIVAALTALPASAAMAAIPYDSMPPGFDRPAIRAAPIADVYNQYWYNYKADILEAEKELVSDLRHSTDREDRWDAWDEWTTEVIDADKDYVKEMRKKGYRSGRVTVGG
;
A
#
# COMPACT_ATOMS: atom_id res chain seq x y z
N MET A 1 28.17 -10.69 -31.09
CA MET A 1 28.20 -10.46 -29.62
C MET A 1 27.78 -9.02 -29.36
N LYS A 2 26.61 -8.78 -28.75
CA LYS A 2 26.08 -7.42 -28.52
C LYS A 2 26.16 -7.12 -27.03
N LYS A 3 27.07 -6.20 -26.67
CA LYS A 3 27.31 -5.73 -25.30
C LYS A 3 26.17 -4.77 -24.94
N TRP A 4 25.38 -5.11 -23.93
CA TRP A 4 24.36 -4.21 -23.39
C TRP A 4 24.99 -3.48 -22.20
N THR A 5 25.30 -2.20 -22.43
CA THR A 5 25.72 -1.28 -21.38
C THR A 5 24.48 -0.93 -20.55
N ILE A 6 24.38 -1.45 -19.34
CA ILE A 6 23.38 -1.01 -18.37
C ILE A 6 23.90 0.29 -17.76
N VAL A 7 23.31 1.42 -18.16
CA VAL A 7 23.46 2.68 -17.42
C VAL A 7 22.52 2.59 -16.24
N ALA A 8 23.06 2.35 -15.04
CA ALA A 8 22.33 2.54 -13.81
C ALA A 8 22.18 4.05 -13.55
N ALA A 9 21.03 4.61 -13.92
CA ALA A 9 20.66 5.93 -13.46
C ALA A 9 20.33 5.83 -11.96
N LEU A 10 21.27 6.26 -11.10
CA LEU A 10 20.93 6.63 -9.73
C LEU A 10 20.06 7.89 -9.80
N THR A 11 18.74 7.70 -9.80
CA THR A 11 17.82 8.79 -9.52
C THR A 11 17.97 9.14 -8.04
N ALA A 12 18.40 10.38 -7.77
CA ALA A 12 18.38 10.94 -6.44
C ALA A 12 16.95 10.83 -5.89
N LEU A 13 16.77 10.12 -4.78
CA LEU A 13 15.51 10.08 -4.06
C LEU A 13 15.17 11.51 -3.62
N PRO A 14 14.03 12.08 -4.02
CA PRO A 14 13.63 13.37 -3.49
C PRO A 14 13.38 13.25 -1.97
N ALA A 15 13.73 14.34 -1.28
CA ALA A 15 13.63 14.53 0.16
C ALA A 15 12.32 13.98 0.74
N SER A 16 12.42 13.36 1.93
CA SER A 16 11.30 12.86 2.72
C SER A 16 10.11 13.80 2.66
N ALA A 17 9.09 13.44 1.87
CA ALA A 17 7.76 13.99 2.06
C ALA A 17 7.41 13.69 3.52
N ALA A 18 7.18 14.73 4.32
CA ALA A 18 6.57 14.55 5.62
C ALA A 18 5.23 13.86 5.35
N MET A 19 5.17 12.56 5.58
CA MET A 19 3.94 11.80 5.45
C MET A 19 3.01 12.41 6.49
N ALA A 20 1.98 13.11 6.04
CA ALA A 20 0.93 13.56 6.95
C ALA A 20 0.45 12.31 7.70
N ALA A 21 0.47 12.36 9.03
CA ALA A 21 0.05 11.22 9.82
C ALA A 21 -1.41 10.90 9.44
N ILE A 22 -1.67 9.68 8.97
CA ILE A 22 -3.02 9.26 8.62
C ILE A 22 -3.86 9.27 9.90
N PRO A 23 -5.02 9.95 9.91
CA PRO A 23 -5.80 10.14 11.12
C PRO A 23 -6.64 8.88 11.41
N TYR A 24 -6.01 7.73 11.62
CA TYR A 24 -6.71 6.45 11.85
C TYR A 24 -7.68 6.50 13.04
N ASP A 25 -7.42 7.34 14.04
CA ASP A 25 -8.34 7.57 15.17
C ASP A 25 -9.67 8.24 14.75
N SER A 26 -9.74 8.78 13.53
CA SER A 26 -10.94 9.40 12.96
C SER A 26 -11.70 8.48 12.00
N MET A 27 -11.29 7.21 11.89
CA MET A 27 -11.97 6.19 11.11
C MET A 27 -13.39 5.96 11.66
N PRO A 28 -14.44 5.99 10.82
CA PRO A 28 -15.81 5.87 11.28
C PRO A 28 -16.08 4.50 11.91
N PRO A 29 -17.01 4.43 12.90
CA PRO A 29 -17.42 3.15 13.46
C PRO A 29 -18.01 2.25 12.37
N GLY A 30 -17.65 0.97 12.40
CA GLY A 30 -18.09 -0.02 11.42
C GLY A 30 -17.11 -0.30 10.29
N PHE A 31 -16.01 0.46 10.19
CA PHE A 31 -14.87 0.06 9.37
C PHE A 31 -13.79 -0.63 10.20
N ASP A 32 -13.16 -1.63 9.61
CA ASP A 32 -11.92 -2.22 10.12
C ASP A 32 -10.75 -1.76 9.25
N ARG A 33 -9.66 -1.33 9.89
CA ARG A 33 -8.44 -0.96 9.16
C ARG A 33 -7.89 -2.21 8.45
N PRO A 34 -7.80 -2.22 7.11
CA PRO A 34 -7.22 -3.33 6.39
C PRO A 34 -5.75 -3.49 6.77
N ALA A 35 -5.29 -4.75 6.79
CA ALA A 35 -3.92 -5.06 7.15
C ALA A 35 -2.94 -4.55 6.10
N ILE A 36 -2.10 -3.58 6.46
CA ILE A 36 -0.99 -3.12 5.63
C ILE A 36 0.24 -3.95 5.97
N ARG A 37 0.83 -4.60 4.96
CA ARG A 37 2.03 -5.41 5.15
C ARG A 37 3.20 -4.53 5.58
N ALA A 38 3.81 -4.89 6.72
CA ALA A 38 5.04 -4.25 7.20
C ALA A 38 6.30 -4.82 6.52
N ALA A 39 6.21 -6.02 5.92
CA ALA A 39 7.32 -6.71 5.28
C ALA A 39 6.86 -7.42 3.99
N PRO A 40 7.77 -7.59 3.00
CA PRO A 40 7.46 -8.31 1.77
C PRO A 40 7.19 -9.79 2.01
N ILE A 41 6.42 -10.41 1.12
CA ILE A 41 6.22 -11.85 1.12
C ILE A 41 7.57 -12.56 0.90
N ALA A 42 7.89 -13.50 1.80
CA ALA A 42 9.12 -14.29 1.79
C ALA A 42 10.40 -13.44 1.84
N ASP A 43 10.35 -12.25 2.44
CA ASP A 43 11.47 -11.32 2.55
C ASP A 43 12.05 -10.89 1.17
N VAL A 44 11.25 -10.97 0.11
CA VAL A 44 11.69 -10.64 -1.26
C VAL A 44 11.37 -9.18 -1.61
N TYR A 45 12.42 -8.36 -1.65
CA TYR A 45 12.38 -6.97 -2.08
C TYR A 45 12.49 -6.87 -3.61
N ASN A 46 11.35 -6.88 -4.30
CA ASN A 46 11.28 -6.77 -5.75
C ASN A 46 10.36 -5.62 -6.19
N GLN A 47 10.23 -5.40 -7.50
CA GLN A 47 9.38 -4.34 -8.04
C GLN A 47 7.94 -4.40 -7.52
N TYR A 48 7.35 -5.59 -7.35
CA TYR A 48 5.98 -5.73 -6.87
C TYR A 48 5.81 -5.27 -5.42
N TRP A 49 6.81 -5.51 -4.55
CA TRP A 49 6.81 -4.97 -3.20
C TRP A 49 6.86 -3.44 -3.20
N TYR A 50 7.69 -2.85 -4.05
CA TYR A 50 7.80 -1.40 -4.14
C TYR A 50 6.56 -0.76 -4.79
N ASN A 51 5.93 -1.42 -5.76
CA ASN A 51 4.64 -1.01 -6.31
C ASN A 51 3.57 -1.02 -5.22
N TYR A 52 3.42 -2.13 -4.47
CA TYR A 52 2.51 -2.18 -3.33
C TYR A 52 2.74 -1.03 -2.34
N LYS A 53 3.99 -0.75 -1.99
CA LYS A 53 4.32 0.38 -1.11
C LYS A 53 3.91 1.72 -1.72
N ALA A 54 4.10 1.91 -3.03
CA ALA A 54 3.68 3.13 -3.72
C ALA A 54 2.14 3.26 -3.74
N ASP A 55 1.42 2.17 -4.04
CA ASP A 55 -0.04 2.15 -4.07
C ASP A 55 -0.64 2.52 -2.70
N ILE A 56 -0.09 1.96 -1.61
CA ILE A 56 -0.49 2.34 -0.24
C ILE A 56 -0.23 3.82 0.05
N LEU A 57 0.91 4.36 -0.40
CA LEU A 57 1.24 5.77 -0.19
C LEU A 57 0.35 6.71 -1.00
N GLU A 58 -0.06 6.31 -2.20
CA GLU A 58 -1.01 7.04 -3.05
C GLU A 58 -2.38 7.09 -2.36
N ALA A 59 -2.93 5.92 -1.99
CA ALA A 59 -4.22 5.81 -1.29
C ALA A 59 -4.24 6.63 0.01
N GLU A 60 -3.16 6.58 0.79
CA GLU A 60 -3.03 7.38 2.01
C GLU A 60 -2.96 8.89 1.74
N LYS A 61 -2.33 9.32 0.64
CA LYS A 61 -2.29 10.73 0.21
C LYS A 61 -3.68 11.21 -0.20
N GLU A 62 -4.41 10.39 -0.95
CA GLU A 62 -5.76 10.67 -1.43
C GLU A 62 -6.74 10.74 -0.27
N LEU A 63 -6.73 9.76 0.65
CA LEU A 63 -7.51 9.83 1.90
C LEU A 63 -7.29 11.15 2.67
N VAL A 64 -6.03 11.57 2.85
CA VAL A 64 -5.75 12.85 3.55
C VAL A 64 -6.29 14.04 2.77
N SER A 65 -6.21 14.01 1.43
CA SER A 65 -6.80 15.04 0.58
C SER A 65 -8.33 15.07 0.73
N ASP A 66 -8.99 13.92 0.65
CA ASP A 66 -10.45 13.83 0.65
C ASP A 66 -11.02 14.17 2.00
N LEU A 67 -10.41 13.72 3.10
CA LEU A 67 -10.79 14.14 4.44
C LEU A 67 -10.65 15.66 4.65
N ARG A 68 -9.68 16.31 4.01
CA ARG A 68 -9.54 17.78 4.08
C ARG A 68 -10.62 18.52 3.32
N HIS A 69 -11.19 17.92 2.28
CA HIS A 69 -12.24 18.54 1.46
C HIS A 69 -13.65 18.07 1.83
N SER A 70 -13.76 16.99 2.63
CA SER A 70 -15.03 16.48 3.14
C SER A 70 -15.77 17.53 3.96
N THR A 71 -17.06 17.66 3.72
CA THR A 71 -17.91 18.69 4.34
C THR A 71 -18.90 18.11 5.33
N ASP A 72 -19.29 16.84 5.15
CA ASP A 72 -20.23 16.17 6.02
C ASP A 72 -19.76 14.75 6.44
N ARG A 73 -20.67 14.02 7.08
CA ARG A 73 -20.38 12.67 7.57
C ARG A 73 -20.31 11.66 6.42
N GLU A 74 -21.11 11.83 5.38
CA GLU A 74 -21.18 10.92 4.23
C GLU A 74 -19.89 11.04 3.41
N ASP A 75 -19.43 12.25 3.12
CA ASP A 75 -18.15 12.51 2.44
C ASP A 75 -16.98 11.81 3.15
N ARG A 76 -16.96 11.88 4.48
CA ARG A 76 -15.91 11.23 5.30
C ARG A 76 -16.05 9.71 5.25
N TRP A 77 -17.27 9.20 5.28
CA TRP A 77 -17.54 7.76 5.24
C TRP A 77 -17.07 7.17 3.91
N ASP A 78 -17.39 7.85 2.81
CA ASP A 78 -16.99 7.45 1.46
C ASP A 78 -15.47 7.48 1.28
N ALA A 79 -14.79 8.54 1.75
CA ALA A 79 -13.32 8.61 1.70
C ALA A 79 -12.64 7.44 2.43
N TRP A 80 -13.18 7.02 3.58
CA TRP A 80 -12.67 5.85 4.32
C TRP A 80 -13.01 4.52 3.66
N ASP A 81 -14.18 4.40 3.02
CA ASP A 81 -14.58 3.20 2.26
C ASP A 81 -13.72 2.99 1.01
N GLU A 82 -13.48 4.07 0.27
CA GLU A 82 -12.63 4.10 -0.91
C GLU A 82 -11.20 3.70 -0.55
N TRP A 83 -10.59 4.38 0.44
CA TRP A 83 -9.26 4.03 0.94
C TRP A 83 -9.16 2.56 1.39
N THR A 84 -10.20 2.05 2.08
CA THR A 84 -10.21 0.64 2.52
C THR A 84 -10.19 -0.31 1.33
N THR A 85 -11.00 -0.02 0.32
CA THR A 85 -11.07 -0.80 -0.92
C THR A 85 -9.74 -0.79 -1.66
N GLU A 86 -9.09 0.38 -1.78
CA GLU A 86 -7.81 0.53 -2.44
C GLU A 86 -6.69 -0.25 -1.75
N VAL A 87 -6.62 -0.20 -0.41
CA VAL A 87 -5.62 -0.98 0.34
C VAL A 87 -5.84 -2.49 0.15
N ILE A 88 -7.10 -2.95 0.12
CA ILE A 88 -7.43 -4.35 -0.11
C ILE A 88 -7.03 -4.79 -1.53
N ASP A 89 -7.34 -3.98 -2.54
CA ASP A 89 -6.99 -4.31 -3.92
C ASP A 89 -5.48 -4.25 -4.17
N ALA A 90 -4.76 -3.30 -3.56
CA ALA A 90 -3.30 -3.26 -3.58
C ALA A 90 -2.68 -4.53 -2.97
N ASP A 91 -3.18 -5.00 -1.81
CA ASP A 91 -2.70 -6.25 -1.22
C ASP A 91 -2.98 -7.45 -2.12
N LYS A 92 -4.19 -7.52 -2.68
CA LYS A 92 -4.64 -8.60 -3.55
C LYS A 92 -3.81 -8.68 -4.83
N ASP A 93 -3.50 -7.57 -5.48
CA ASP A 93 -2.66 -7.55 -6.66
C ASP A 93 -1.20 -7.86 -6.34
N TYR A 94 -0.66 -7.36 -5.22
CA TYR A 94 0.67 -7.75 -4.76
C TYR A 94 0.78 -9.26 -4.51
N VAL A 95 -0.17 -9.84 -3.76
CA VAL A 95 -0.22 -11.28 -3.47
C VAL A 95 -0.35 -12.09 -4.76
N LYS A 96 -1.17 -11.64 -5.71
CA LYS A 96 -1.37 -12.28 -7.01
C LYS A 96 -0.09 -12.29 -7.83
N GLU A 97 0.64 -11.18 -7.91
CA GLU A 97 1.92 -11.12 -8.62
C GLU A 97 3.00 -11.97 -7.94
N MET A 98 3.11 -11.91 -6.60
CA MET A 98 4.04 -12.77 -5.86
C MET A 98 3.75 -14.26 -6.07
N ARG A 99 2.46 -14.64 -6.06
CA ARG A 99 2.03 -16.02 -6.33
C ARG A 99 2.40 -16.48 -7.74
N LYS A 100 2.24 -15.63 -8.75
CA LYS A 100 2.66 -15.93 -10.14
C LYS A 100 4.16 -16.17 -10.25
N LYS A 101 4.96 -15.60 -9.35
CA LYS A 101 6.43 -15.79 -9.28
C LYS A 101 6.86 -16.96 -8.38
N GLY A 102 5.91 -17.70 -7.81
CA GLY A 102 6.19 -18.87 -6.97
C GLY A 102 6.37 -18.56 -5.48
N TYR A 103 6.27 -17.29 -5.06
CA TYR A 103 6.29 -16.91 -3.66
C TYR A 103 4.89 -17.03 -3.07
N ARG A 104 4.76 -17.68 -1.90
CA ARG A 104 3.48 -17.80 -1.19
C ARG A 104 3.54 -17.02 0.10
N SER A 105 2.46 -16.32 0.45
CA SER A 105 2.28 -15.82 1.81
C SER A 105 2.17 -17.03 2.74
N GLY A 106 3.00 -17.08 3.78
CA GLY A 106 2.88 -18.09 4.82
C GLY A 106 1.56 -17.91 5.55
N ARG A 107 0.78 -18.98 5.70
CA ARG A 107 -0.33 -19.02 6.66
C ARG A 107 0.24 -19.63 7.94
N VAL A 108 0.44 -18.82 8.98
CA VAL A 108 0.76 -19.34 10.31
C VAL A 108 -0.55 -19.78 10.94
N THR A 109 -0.83 -21.08 10.95
CA THR A 109 -1.78 -21.67 11.90
C THR A 109 -1.00 -21.97 13.17
N VAL A 110 -1.26 -21.22 14.24
CA VAL A 110 -0.78 -21.59 15.58
C VAL A 110 -1.65 -22.76 16.04
N GLY A 111 -1.12 -23.98 15.98
CA GLY A 111 -1.76 -25.16 16.56
C GLY A 111 -1.33 -25.29 18.01
N GLY A 112 -2.29 -25.28 18.94
CA GLY A 112 -2.09 -25.48 20.37
C GLY A 112 -3.36 -25.18 21.14
#